data_AF-A0AA39MFI4-F1
#
_entry.id   AF-A0AA39MFI4-F1
#
_cell.length_a   1.000
_cell.length_b   1.000
_cell.length_c   1.000
_cell.angle_alpha   90.00
_cell.angle_beta   90.00
_cell.angle_gamma   90.00
#
_symmetry.space_group_name_H-M   'P 1'
#
loop_
_entity.id
_entity.type
_entity.pdbx_description
1 polymer ?
#
loop_
_entity_poly.entity_id
_entity_poly.type
_entity_poly.pdbx_seq_one_letter_code
_entity_poly.pdbx_strand_id
1 'polypeptide(L)'
;MQTLIDNLEKSFSKLSTKDDKKSALLSSLENLEGDSQGSLIHLYASPGTPKSNTHAEDVNGREAFEGLIARHGLQDEMFSIAKALCDRSRLAFGTQMPPPFSRLGCANQVVSKSQFCPRDGTLTCSGCFLVRYCSKECQLTHWKLHKKDCKNPLKSTSWSPAWIKEKRTPSFVDGDNVPPTSGDLRNVVRTINELPEGYSGSIKIVLNDHNPMVVCRNFMILSILGVISDVEEGAEHALHLWYSVFQPLSYLSRILPHICESDALTNLSGTPVHLTPSTTMYTTLSSDTVNFLLYQLRSPLDPTFANTALNNIMNAPERADYRDRYYEAISPSHRVAFERWRSFGLVLPFGATDAHMAIPNKWLFSDGRLMLNDSANPFEGWNIDEIFKAGKDHDQLVEFSNRLRRFKIQIFSFDQDARMLQRTLKSNASFPQIFDRIEVSNIVDKNYVGMSVLSDWSPLLNKSNRHSAIVGLFMNWPAWKESGNAMSSSSDASRAMKRMGSCPYAGLSPNLSPAKMMSVMNNLNMFHDTSHPFEEYLRDEREAVIARKAGLQRRRVHKIAPHRCHTKLGMAQSELPCIDSPQRWYRVACLGGMTYFERYVEWELAATRL
;
A
#
# COMPACT_ATOMS: atom_id res chain seq x y z
N MET A 1 -24.50 -23.61 -8.54
CA MET A 1 -23.50 -23.32 -9.58
C MET A 1 -23.49 -24.38 -10.69
N GLN A 2 -23.33 -25.68 -10.42
CA GLN A 2 -23.26 -26.72 -11.47
C GLN A 2 -24.47 -26.72 -12.43
N THR A 3 -25.69 -26.57 -11.92
CA THR A 3 -26.91 -26.48 -12.75
C THR A 3 -26.89 -25.29 -13.72
N LEU A 4 -26.30 -24.15 -13.31
CA LEU A 4 -26.12 -22.99 -14.19
C LEU A 4 -25.14 -23.33 -15.31
N ILE A 5 -24.01 -23.95 -14.98
CA ILE A 5 -22.99 -24.37 -15.95
C ILE A 5 -23.61 -25.32 -16.98
N ASP A 6 -24.30 -26.35 -16.53
CA ASP A 6 -24.91 -27.35 -17.42
C ASP A 6 -25.96 -26.72 -18.35
N ASN A 7 -26.74 -25.76 -17.83
CA ASN A 7 -27.74 -25.04 -18.62
C ASN A 7 -27.10 -24.10 -19.64
N LEU A 8 -26.05 -23.39 -19.26
CA LEU A 8 -25.30 -22.51 -20.16
C LEU A 8 -24.56 -23.30 -21.22
N GLU A 9 -23.96 -24.44 -20.89
CA GLU A 9 -23.26 -25.30 -21.86
C GLU A 9 -24.24 -25.88 -22.90
N LYS A 10 -25.43 -26.29 -22.47
CA LYS A 10 -26.53 -26.68 -23.37
C LYS A 10 -27.07 -25.52 -24.22
N SER A 11 -27.03 -24.30 -23.69
CA SER A 11 -27.45 -23.09 -24.43
C SER A 11 -26.39 -22.69 -25.46
N PHE A 12 -25.13 -22.57 -25.04
CA PHE A 12 -24.01 -22.16 -25.89
C PHE A 12 -23.73 -23.14 -27.03
N SER A 13 -23.99 -24.44 -26.84
CA SER A 13 -23.89 -25.44 -27.91
C SER A 13 -24.95 -25.27 -29.01
N LYS A 14 -26.07 -24.59 -28.72
CA LYS A 14 -27.15 -24.32 -29.69
C LYS A 14 -27.04 -22.96 -30.37
N LEU A 15 -26.17 -22.08 -29.87
CA LEU A 15 -26.01 -20.72 -30.37
C LEU A 15 -24.77 -20.65 -31.27
N SER A 16 -24.88 -19.98 -32.41
CA SER A 16 -23.82 -19.91 -33.42
C SER A 16 -22.98 -18.64 -33.31
N THR A 17 -23.52 -17.53 -32.79
CA THR A 17 -22.82 -16.25 -32.70
C THR A 17 -22.32 -15.95 -31.28
N LYS A 18 -21.29 -15.10 -31.17
CA LYS A 18 -20.75 -14.63 -29.88
C LYS A 18 -21.79 -13.76 -29.13
N ASP A 19 -22.55 -12.93 -29.87
CA ASP A 19 -23.56 -12.03 -29.31
C ASP A 19 -24.78 -12.74 -28.74
N ASP A 20 -25.23 -13.83 -29.37
CA ASP A 20 -26.34 -14.63 -28.85
C ASP A 20 -25.93 -15.33 -27.55
N LYS A 21 -24.72 -15.88 -27.50
CA LYS A 21 -24.17 -16.52 -26.29
C LYS A 21 -24.00 -15.51 -25.16
N LYS A 22 -23.53 -14.30 -25.46
CA LYS A 22 -23.48 -13.18 -24.51
C LYS A 22 -24.87 -12.87 -23.93
N SER A 23 -25.89 -12.76 -24.80
CA SER A 23 -27.25 -12.44 -24.37
C SER A 23 -27.85 -13.54 -23.47
N ALA A 24 -27.62 -14.81 -23.81
CA ALA A 24 -28.03 -15.95 -23.00
C ALA A 24 -27.32 -16.02 -21.64
N LEU A 25 -26.03 -15.66 -21.61
CA LEU A 25 -25.24 -15.59 -20.39
C LEU A 25 -25.76 -14.49 -19.45
N LEU A 26 -25.99 -13.28 -19.99
CA LEU A 26 -26.56 -12.16 -19.24
C LEU A 26 -27.92 -12.52 -18.62
N SER A 27 -28.85 -13.04 -19.42
CA SER A 27 -30.18 -13.41 -18.94
C SER A 27 -30.15 -14.51 -17.86
N SER A 28 -29.24 -15.49 -17.98
CA SER A 28 -29.10 -16.56 -16.98
C SER A 28 -28.54 -16.04 -15.64
N LEU A 29 -27.64 -15.05 -15.68
CA LEU A 29 -27.11 -14.39 -14.49
C LEU A 29 -28.16 -13.49 -13.83
N GLU A 30 -29.00 -12.80 -14.63
CA GLU A 30 -30.10 -11.99 -14.12
C GLU A 30 -31.16 -12.82 -13.35
N ASN A 31 -31.46 -14.03 -13.84
CA ASN A 31 -32.43 -14.92 -13.20
C ASN A 31 -31.91 -15.50 -11.87
N LEU A 32 -30.59 -15.65 -11.69
CA LEU A 32 -29.99 -16.12 -10.45
C LEU A 32 -30.05 -15.09 -9.32
N GLU A 33 -29.97 -13.80 -9.64
CA GLU A 33 -30.09 -12.73 -8.65
C GLU A 33 -31.56 -12.51 -8.21
N GLY A 34 -32.52 -12.72 -9.12
CA GLY A 34 -33.96 -12.62 -8.83
C GLY A 34 -34.47 -13.61 -7.76
N ASP A 35 -33.85 -14.79 -7.68
CA ASP A 35 -34.18 -15.81 -6.67
C ASP A 35 -33.48 -15.58 -5.32
N SER A 36 -32.50 -14.67 -5.25
CA SER A 36 -31.89 -14.23 -3.98
C SER A 36 -32.70 -13.09 -3.36
N GLN A 37 -33.79 -13.43 -2.65
CA GLN A 37 -34.49 -12.47 -1.78
C GLN A 37 -33.50 -11.90 -0.74
N GLY A 38 -33.00 -10.68 -0.93
CA GLY A 38 -32.13 -10.08 0.08
C GLY A 38 -31.34 -8.83 -0.29
N SER A 39 -32.03 -7.82 -0.85
CA SER A 39 -31.77 -6.38 -0.67
C SER A 39 -30.39 -5.91 -0.15
N LEU A 40 -29.72 -5.10 -0.96
CA LEU A 40 -28.64 -4.15 -0.62
C LEU A 40 -29.01 -3.10 0.47
N ILE A 41 -30.06 -3.32 1.28
CA ILE A 41 -30.62 -2.37 2.27
C ILE A 41 -30.63 -2.94 3.71
N HIS A 42 -29.73 -3.87 4.07
CA HIS A 42 -29.42 -4.13 5.49
C HIS A 42 -28.10 -3.47 5.90
N LEU A 43 -28.07 -2.14 5.80
CA LEU A 43 -27.23 -1.33 6.69
C LEU A 43 -27.80 -1.54 8.11
N TYR A 44 -26.97 -2.00 9.04
CA TYR A 44 -27.26 -2.57 10.36
C TYR A 44 -27.57 -4.08 10.36
N ALA A 45 -26.55 -4.87 10.68
CA ALA A 45 -26.73 -6.26 11.11
C ALA A 45 -27.43 -6.28 12.48
N SER A 46 -28.67 -6.77 12.52
CA SER A 46 -29.24 -7.34 13.74
C SER A 46 -28.60 -8.72 13.98
N PRO A 47 -28.31 -9.10 15.23
CA PRO A 47 -27.72 -10.39 15.55
C PRO A 47 -28.76 -11.50 15.31
N GLY A 48 -28.62 -12.24 14.20
CA GLY A 48 -29.53 -13.36 13.92
C GLY A 48 -29.45 -14.03 12.55
N THR A 49 -28.65 -13.53 11.59
CA THR A 49 -28.55 -14.17 10.27
C THR A 49 -27.70 -15.45 10.32
N PRO A 50 -28.19 -16.59 9.79
CA PRO A 50 -27.45 -17.85 9.83
C PRO A 50 -26.16 -17.77 9.02
N LYS A 51 -25.07 -18.28 9.59
CA LYS A 51 -23.79 -18.46 8.91
C LYS A 51 -23.96 -19.51 7.81
N SER A 52 -23.83 -19.12 6.54
CA SER A 52 -23.70 -20.07 5.44
C SER A 52 -22.23 -20.49 5.33
N ASN A 53 -21.98 -21.80 5.39
CA ASN A 53 -20.67 -22.40 5.21
C ASN A 53 -20.39 -22.53 3.70
N THR A 54 -19.43 -21.79 3.16
CA THR A 54 -18.98 -21.93 1.76
C THR A 54 -17.48 -22.19 1.70
N HIS A 55 -17.07 -23.46 1.78
CA HIS A 55 -15.69 -23.85 1.46
C HIS A 55 -15.68 -25.22 0.74
N ALA A 56 -14.93 -25.29 -0.36
CA ALA A 56 -14.70 -26.41 -1.30
C ALA A 56 -15.62 -26.52 -2.55
N GLU A 57 -16.94 -26.69 -2.41
CA GLU A 57 -17.81 -26.93 -3.59
C GLU A 57 -17.93 -25.71 -4.54
N ASP A 58 -17.84 -24.49 -3.99
CA ASP A 58 -17.88 -23.23 -4.75
C ASP A 58 -16.62 -23.00 -5.60
N VAL A 59 -15.48 -23.59 -5.23
CA VAL A 59 -14.20 -23.46 -5.95
C VAL A 59 -14.22 -24.32 -7.21
N ASN A 60 -14.66 -25.58 -7.11
CA ASN A 60 -14.80 -26.48 -8.26
C ASN A 60 -15.88 -25.98 -9.24
N GLY A 61 -16.99 -25.46 -8.73
CA GLY A 61 -18.03 -24.84 -9.55
C GLY A 61 -17.56 -23.58 -10.28
N ARG A 62 -16.54 -22.88 -9.74
CA ARG A 62 -15.93 -21.72 -10.41
C ARG A 62 -15.02 -22.11 -11.56
N GLU A 63 -14.09 -23.03 -11.33
CA GLU A 63 -13.16 -23.48 -12.38
C GLU A 63 -13.92 -24.06 -13.58
N ALA A 64 -15.00 -24.81 -13.32
CA ALA A 64 -15.86 -25.34 -14.37
C ALA A 64 -16.59 -24.24 -15.16
N PHE A 65 -17.07 -23.20 -14.50
CA PHE A 65 -17.73 -22.06 -15.14
C PHE A 65 -16.73 -21.23 -15.97
N GLU A 66 -15.54 -20.97 -15.44
CA GLU A 66 -14.46 -20.27 -16.13
C GLU A 66 -13.98 -21.05 -17.37
N GLY A 67 -13.81 -22.37 -17.22
CA GLY A 67 -13.52 -23.26 -18.33
C GLY A 67 -14.57 -23.19 -19.44
N LEU A 68 -15.86 -23.10 -19.08
CA LEU A 68 -16.94 -22.91 -20.05
C LEU A 68 -16.83 -21.58 -20.80
N ILE A 69 -16.62 -20.46 -20.10
CA ILE A 69 -16.48 -19.12 -20.71
C ILE A 69 -15.28 -19.06 -21.66
N ALA A 70 -14.14 -19.62 -21.25
CA ALA A 70 -12.93 -19.69 -22.07
C ALA A 70 -13.12 -20.53 -23.34
N ARG A 71 -13.75 -21.71 -23.23
CA ARG A 71 -14.06 -22.59 -24.38
C ARG A 71 -14.91 -21.90 -25.45
N HIS A 72 -15.71 -20.92 -25.06
CA HIS A 72 -16.59 -20.19 -25.98
C HIS A 72 -16.08 -18.80 -26.38
N GLY A 73 -14.85 -18.41 -26.00
CA GLY A 73 -14.25 -17.14 -26.40
C GLY A 73 -14.99 -15.91 -25.87
N LEU A 74 -15.69 -16.05 -24.73
CA LEU A 74 -16.51 -15.00 -24.11
C LEU A 74 -15.76 -14.24 -23.00
N GLN A 75 -14.43 -14.36 -22.95
CA GLN A 75 -13.59 -13.71 -21.94
C GLN A 75 -13.76 -12.19 -21.95
N ASP A 76 -13.80 -11.58 -23.15
CA ASP A 76 -14.04 -10.13 -23.30
C ASP A 76 -15.44 -9.72 -22.81
N GLU A 77 -16.42 -10.63 -22.90
CA GLU A 77 -17.80 -10.36 -22.49
C GLU A 77 -18.01 -10.42 -20.98
N MET A 78 -17.05 -11.01 -20.26
CA MET A 78 -17.02 -10.88 -18.81
C MET A 78 -16.85 -9.41 -18.41
N PHE A 79 -16.14 -8.58 -19.18
CA PHE A 79 -16.09 -7.15 -18.90
C PHE A 79 -17.45 -6.48 -19.11
N SER A 80 -18.18 -6.83 -20.16
CA SER A 80 -19.57 -6.36 -20.40
C SER A 80 -20.50 -6.72 -19.24
N ILE A 81 -20.39 -7.94 -18.70
CA ILE A 81 -21.18 -8.42 -17.54
C ILE A 81 -20.80 -7.68 -16.27
N ALA A 82 -19.49 -7.50 -16.02
CA ALA A 82 -19.03 -6.73 -14.86
C ALA A 82 -19.55 -5.29 -14.93
N LYS A 83 -19.47 -4.67 -16.12
CA LYS A 83 -20.01 -3.34 -16.40
C LYS A 83 -21.51 -3.24 -16.13
N ALA A 84 -22.32 -4.19 -16.62
CA ALA A 84 -23.76 -4.23 -16.36
C ALA A 84 -24.12 -4.34 -14.86
N LEU A 85 -23.32 -5.09 -14.09
CA LEU A 85 -23.47 -5.18 -12.63
C LEU A 85 -23.02 -3.88 -11.92
N CYS A 86 -21.96 -3.20 -12.40
CA CYS A 86 -21.56 -1.87 -11.90
C CYS A 86 -22.68 -0.84 -12.14
N ASP A 87 -23.33 -0.86 -13.32
CA ASP A 87 -24.38 0.09 -13.70
C ASP A 87 -25.64 0.00 -12.83
N ARG A 88 -26.00 -1.20 -12.35
CA ARG A 88 -27.14 -1.40 -11.43
C ARG A 88 -26.91 -0.78 -10.04
N SER A 89 -25.66 -0.54 -9.65
CA SER A 89 -25.30 0.11 -8.38
C SER A 89 -25.52 1.63 -8.39
N ARG A 90 -25.76 2.25 -9.56
CA ARG A 90 -26.00 3.70 -9.70
C ARG A 90 -27.27 4.21 -8.99
N LEU A 91 -28.22 3.33 -8.63
CA LEU A 91 -29.60 3.73 -8.29
C LEU A 91 -29.98 3.81 -6.80
N ALA A 92 -29.07 3.72 -5.84
CA ALA A 92 -29.48 3.58 -4.41
C ALA A 92 -29.09 4.69 -3.43
N PHE A 93 -28.34 5.75 -3.80
CA PHE A 93 -27.85 6.71 -2.78
C PHE A 93 -27.99 8.18 -3.20
N GLY A 94 -29.15 8.77 -2.86
CA GLY A 94 -29.41 10.20 -2.92
C GLY A 94 -28.89 10.99 -1.70
N THR A 95 -27.97 10.43 -0.92
CA THR A 95 -27.45 11.10 0.28
C THR A 95 -26.42 12.16 -0.09
N GLN A 96 -26.58 13.37 0.42
CA GLN A 96 -25.59 14.43 0.28
C GLN A 96 -24.31 13.99 0.99
N MET A 97 -23.26 13.71 0.21
CA MET A 97 -21.96 13.23 0.73
C MET A 97 -21.10 14.41 1.19
N PRO A 98 -20.22 14.23 2.18
CA PRO A 98 -19.21 15.24 2.49
C PRO A 98 -18.34 15.51 1.25
N PRO A 99 -17.94 16.77 1.00
CA PRO A 99 -17.06 17.10 -0.11
C PRO A 99 -15.68 16.44 0.08
N PRO A 100 -14.93 16.17 -1.02
CA PRO A 100 -13.58 15.63 -0.93
C PRO A 100 -12.69 16.48 -0.03
N PHE A 101 -11.78 15.83 0.72
CA PHE A 101 -10.92 16.49 1.70
C PHE A 101 -9.77 17.30 1.05
N SER A 102 -10.09 18.31 0.25
CA SER A 102 -9.08 19.31 -0.17
C SER A 102 -8.51 20.09 1.02
N ARG A 103 -9.28 20.16 2.13
CA ARG A 103 -8.90 20.80 3.40
C ARG A 103 -9.49 20.07 4.60
N LEU A 104 -8.82 20.17 5.75
CA LEU A 104 -9.32 19.61 7.01
C LEU A 104 -10.58 20.36 7.47
N GLY A 105 -11.74 19.73 7.27
CA GLY A 105 -13.04 20.28 7.66
C GLY A 105 -13.21 20.45 9.17
N CYS A 106 -14.18 21.27 9.57
CA CYS A 106 -14.57 21.42 10.96
C CYS A 106 -15.13 20.10 11.51
N ALA A 107 -14.56 19.62 12.63
CA ALA A 107 -14.92 18.36 13.26
C ALA A 107 -16.33 18.33 13.88
N ASN A 108 -17.07 19.45 13.89
CA ASN A 108 -18.47 19.48 14.33
C ASN A 108 -19.37 18.84 13.27
N GLN A 109 -19.31 17.52 13.19
CA GLN A 109 -20.10 16.67 12.29
C GLN A 109 -20.82 15.62 13.14
N VAL A 110 -22.15 15.58 13.08
CA VAL A 110 -22.99 14.66 13.84
C VAL A 110 -23.83 13.85 12.87
N VAL A 111 -23.31 12.69 12.49
CA VAL A 111 -23.94 11.78 11.52
C VAL A 111 -25.35 11.40 11.94
N SER A 112 -25.55 11.01 13.21
CA SER A 112 -26.86 10.57 13.71
C SER A 112 -27.95 11.64 13.65
N LYS A 113 -27.56 12.90 13.41
CA LYS A 113 -28.47 14.05 13.26
C LYS A 113 -28.37 14.68 11.87
N SER A 114 -27.62 14.08 10.95
CA SER A 114 -27.29 14.64 9.63
C SER A 114 -26.81 16.09 9.69
N GLN A 115 -26.10 16.47 10.75
CA GLN A 115 -25.65 17.84 10.97
C GLN A 115 -24.16 17.96 10.62
N PHE A 116 -23.85 18.68 9.54
CA PHE A 116 -22.48 18.83 9.05
C PHE A 116 -22.11 20.31 8.98
N CYS A 117 -20.96 20.68 9.55
CA CYS A 117 -20.41 22.02 9.36
C CYS A 117 -19.54 22.04 8.09
N PRO A 118 -19.90 22.83 7.06
CA PRO A 118 -19.17 22.85 5.79
C PRO A 118 -17.90 23.69 5.82
N ARG A 119 -17.60 24.36 6.94
CA ARG A 119 -16.45 25.28 7.06
C ARG A 119 -15.16 24.53 7.37
N ASP A 120 -14.06 25.05 6.86
CA ASP A 120 -12.71 24.58 7.19
C ASP A 120 -12.41 24.69 8.69
N GLY A 121 -11.74 23.68 9.23
CA GLY A 121 -11.27 23.67 10.60
C GLY A 121 -9.98 24.48 10.74
N THR A 122 -10.06 25.72 11.22
CA THR A 122 -8.88 26.58 11.40
C THR A 122 -8.28 26.47 12.81
N LEU A 123 -9.11 26.21 13.81
CA LEU A 123 -8.75 26.16 15.23
C LEU A 123 -8.51 24.72 15.71
N THR A 124 -7.26 24.36 15.97
CA THR A 124 -6.92 23.05 16.52
C THR A 124 -7.33 22.94 18.00
N CYS A 125 -7.91 21.81 18.40
CA CYS A 125 -8.20 21.52 19.81
C CYS A 125 -6.89 21.50 20.62
N SER A 126 -6.73 22.42 21.58
CA SER A 126 -5.52 22.53 22.40
C SER A 126 -5.29 21.37 23.38
N GLY A 127 -6.30 20.53 23.62
CA GLY A 127 -6.20 19.39 24.53
C GLY A 127 -5.61 18.14 23.89
N CYS A 128 -6.08 17.78 22.69
CA CYS A 128 -5.67 16.56 22.00
C CYS A 128 -4.91 16.80 20.70
N PHE A 129 -4.99 17.99 20.08
CA PHE A 129 -4.39 18.29 18.78
C PHE A 129 -4.86 17.41 17.60
N LEU A 130 -5.90 16.59 17.79
CA LEU A 130 -6.40 15.64 16.79
C LEU A 130 -7.50 16.20 15.90
N VAL A 131 -8.26 17.18 16.38
CA VAL A 131 -9.42 17.74 15.66
C VAL A 131 -9.29 19.25 15.51
N ARG A 132 -9.89 19.77 14.43
CA ARG A 132 -9.94 21.20 14.14
C ARG A 132 -11.39 21.69 14.05
N TYR A 133 -11.62 22.95 14.41
CA TYR A 133 -12.93 23.58 14.40
C TYR A 133 -12.86 24.90 13.65
N CYS A 134 -13.94 25.28 12.96
CA CYS A 134 -14.03 26.61 12.33
C CYS A 134 -14.25 27.74 13.34
N SER A 135 -14.71 27.42 14.56
CA SER A 135 -15.15 28.39 15.55
C SER A 135 -15.24 27.77 16.95
N LYS A 136 -15.25 28.61 17.99
CA LYS A 136 -15.37 28.15 19.38
C LYS A 136 -16.74 27.53 19.65
N GLU A 137 -17.78 28.05 19.00
CA GLU A 137 -19.15 27.58 19.09
C GLU A 137 -19.24 26.14 18.58
N CYS A 138 -18.66 25.84 17.41
CA CYS A 138 -18.60 24.48 16.88
C CYS A 138 -17.83 23.53 17.80
N GLN A 139 -16.78 23.99 18.47
CA GLN A 139 -16.07 23.19 19.47
C GLN A 139 -17.00 22.86 20.66
N LEU A 140 -17.73 23.84 21.19
CA LEU A 140 -18.63 23.65 22.33
C LEU A 140 -19.80 22.71 21.98
N THR A 141 -20.37 22.83 20.78
CA THR A 141 -21.42 21.94 20.29
C THR A 141 -20.93 20.50 20.17
N HIS A 142 -19.76 20.29 19.58
CA HIS A 142 -19.19 18.95 19.38
C HIS A 142 -18.61 18.34 20.67
N TRP A 143 -18.33 19.14 21.70
CA TRP A 143 -17.60 18.72 22.89
C TRP A 143 -18.15 17.46 23.55
N LYS A 144 -19.48 17.27 23.59
CA LYS A 144 -20.10 16.09 24.21
C LYS A 144 -19.64 14.78 23.57
N LEU A 145 -19.44 14.75 22.26
CA LEU A 145 -18.93 13.58 21.53
C LEU A 145 -17.40 13.54 21.61
N HIS A 146 -16.74 14.66 21.34
CA HIS A 146 -15.28 14.76 21.29
C HIS A 146 -14.59 14.49 22.65
N LYS A 147 -15.24 14.79 23.77
CA LYS A 147 -14.66 14.67 25.12
C LYS A 147 -14.12 13.26 25.41
N LYS A 148 -14.74 12.21 24.86
CA LYS A 148 -14.27 10.83 25.04
C LYS A 148 -12.86 10.63 24.47
N ASP A 149 -12.61 11.17 23.28
CA ASP A 149 -11.32 11.05 22.60
C ASP A 149 -10.32 12.02 23.21
N CYS A 150 -10.76 13.25 23.52
CA CYS A 150 -9.92 14.26 24.15
C CYS A 150 -9.47 13.89 25.57
N LYS A 151 -10.22 13.03 26.27
CA LYS A 151 -9.90 12.52 27.60
C LYS A 151 -9.58 11.02 27.59
N ASN A 152 -9.27 10.44 26.43
CA ASN A 152 -8.92 9.03 26.31
C ASN A 152 -7.73 8.70 27.22
N PRO A 153 -7.76 7.59 28.00
CA PRO A 153 -6.66 7.19 28.88
C PRO A 153 -5.28 7.11 28.19
N LEU A 154 -5.22 6.74 26.91
CA LEU A 154 -4.00 6.71 26.11
C LEU A 154 -3.38 8.11 25.93
N LYS A 155 -4.18 9.17 26.04
CA LYS A 155 -3.72 10.56 26.00
C LYS A 155 -3.03 11.01 27.29
N SER A 156 -3.02 10.19 28.34
CA SER A 156 -2.29 10.50 29.56
C SER A 156 -0.78 10.44 29.32
N THR A 157 -0.06 11.48 29.75
CA THR A 157 1.41 11.48 29.76
C THR A 157 1.99 10.44 30.73
N SER A 158 1.21 10.04 31.73
CA SER A 158 1.55 8.96 32.67
C SER A 158 1.08 7.57 32.22
N TRP A 159 0.49 7.45 31.02
CA TRP A 159 0.11 6.14 30.50
C TRP A 159 1.34 5.25 30.33
N SER A 160 1.20 3.99 30.74
CA SER A 160 2.19 2.93 30.58
C SER A 160 1.52 1.63 30.12
N PRO A 161 2.25 0.79 29.39
CA PRO A 161 1.82 -0.55 29.01
C PRO A 161 1.27 -1.40 30.15
N ALA A 162 0.32 -2.29 29.81
CA ALA A 162 -0.29 -3.23 30.75
C ALA A 162 0.75 -4.07 31.50
N TRP A 163 1.71 -4.68 30.78
CA TRP A 163 2.72 -5.53 31.41
C TRP A 163 3.63 -4.79 32.41
N ILE A 164 3.83 -3.48 32.24
CA ILE A 164 4.57 -2.66 33.22
C ILE A 164 3.75 -2.50 34.50
N LYS A 165 2.46 -2.18 34.37
CA LYS A 165 1.55 -2.02 35.53
C LYS A 165 1.37 -3.34 36.28
N GLU A 166 1.30 -4.43 35.53
CA GLU A 166 1.10 -5.80 36.03
C GLU A 166 2.40 -6.48 36.48
N LYS A 167 3.57 -5.85 36.23
CA LYS A 167 4.91 -6.39 36.54
C LYS A 167 5.15 -7.79 35.96
N ARG A 168 4.64 -8.05 34.75
CA ARG A 168 4.82 -9.33 34.03
C ARG A 168 5.81 -9.19 32.87
N THR A 169 6.36 -10.33 32.45
CA THR A 169 7.17 -10.42 31.23
C THR A 169 6.26 -10.28 30.00
N PRO A 170 6.63 -9.46 29.00
CA PRO A 170 5.82 -9.31 27.79
C PRO A 170 5.96 -10.50 26.83
N SER A 171 4.91 -10.76 26.02
CA SER A 171 4.82 -11.94 25.13
C SER A 171 5.81 -11.92 23.95
N PHE A 172 6.40 -10.77 23.63
CA PHE A 172 7.33 -10.60 22.50
C PHE A 172 8.79 -10.95 22.78
N VAL A 173 9.09 -11.55 23.93
CA VAL A 173 10.43 -12.03 24.25
C VAL A 173 10.79 -13.29 23.43
N ASP A 174 9.79 -13.95 22.84
CA ASP A 174 9.95 -15.01 21.83
C ASP A 174 9.51 -14.46 20.46
N GLY A 175 10.48 -14.32 19.55
CA GLY A 175 10.43 -13.39 18.43
C GLY A 175 9.52 -13.79 17.26
N ASP A 176 9.01 -12.76 16.56
CA ASP A 176 8.59 -12.80 15.16
C ASP A 176 8.66 -11.38 14.59
N ASN A 177 9.42 -11.20 13.51
CA ASN A 177 9.39 -10.00 12.66
C ASN A 177 9.26 -10.48 11.22
N VAL A 178 8.13 -10.19 10.58
CA VAL A 178 7.89 -10.46 9.16
C VAL A 178 8.03 -9.13 8.40
N PRO A 179 9.00 -9.00 7.48
CA PRO A 179 9.12 -7.81 6.66
C PRO A 179 8.02 -7.77 5.58
N PRO A 180 7.44 -6.61 5.27
CA PRO A 180 6.51 -6.47 4.15
C PRO A 180 7.24 -6.56 2.80
N THR A 181 6.61 -7.25 1.85
CA THR A 181 7.07 -7.41 0.47
C THR A 181 6.63 -6.25 -0.42
N SER A 182 7.46 -5.95 -1.42
CA SER A 182 7.36 -4.80 -2.31
C SER A 182 6.73 -5.12 -3.66
N GLY A 183 5.93 -4.17 -4.14
CA GLY A 183 5.45 -4.02 -5.52
C GLY A 183 4.66 -2.72 -5.66
N ASP A 184 5.17 -1.64 -5.08
CA ASP A 184 4.36 -0.52 -4.63
C ASP A 184 4.55 0.77 -5.46
N LEU A 185 3.46 1.51 -5.71
CA LEU A 185 3.46 2.70 -6.57
C LEU A 185 4.14 3.94 -5.96
N ARG A 186 4.57 3.93 -4.69
CA ARG A 186 5.18 5.11 -4.04
C ARG A 186 6.39 5.66 -4.79
N ASN A 187 7.25 4.80 -5.31
CA ASN A 187 8.42 5.24 -6.07
C ASN A 187 8.04 5.83 -7.43
N VAL A 188 6.94 5.38 -8.04
CA VAL A 188 6.35 5.97 -9.25
C VAL A 188 5.82 7.37 -8.94
N VAL A 189 4.99 7.48 -7.90
CA VAL A 189 4.44 8.76 -7.41
C VAL A 189 5.56 9.75 -7.16
N ARG A 190 6.56 9.36 -6.37
CA ARG A 190 7.72 10.18 -6.06
C ARG A 190 8.46 10.63 -7.32
N THR A 191 8.75 9.69 -8.22
CA THR A 191 9.49 9.99 -9.46
C THR A 191 8.77 11.03 -10.31
N ILE A 192 7.45 10.91 -10.47
CA ILE A 192 6.68 11.86 -11.26
C ILE A 192 6.54 13.20 -10.53
N ASN A 193 6.31 13.19 -9.21
CA ASN A 193 6.17 14.40 -8.40
C ASN A 193 7.48 15.20 -8.27
N GLU A 194 8.64 14.55 -8.35
CA GLU A 194 9.95 15.22 -8.29
C GLU A 194 10.42 15.78 -9.64
N LEU A 195 9.71 15.53 -10.74
CA LEU A 195 10.04 16.15 -12.03
C LEU A 195 9.95 17.69 -11.94
N PRO A 196 10.77 18.43 -12.70
CA PRO A 196 10.65 19.88 -12.79
C PRO A 196 9.26 20.29 -13.30
N GLU A 197 8.75 21.41 -12.80
CA GLU A 197 7.40 21.92 -13.15
C GLU A 197 7.23 22.13 -14.66
N GLY A 198 8.30 22.56 -15.35
CA GLY A 198 8.35 22.75 -16.80
C GLY A 198 8.80 21.53 -17.60
N TYR A 199 8.77 20.31 -17.04
CA TYR A 199 9.17 19.10 -17.75
C TYR A 199 8.31 18.88 -19.00
N SER A 200 8.94 18.86 -20.18
CA SER A 200 8.29 18.74 -21.50
C SER A 200 8.66 17.45 -22.25
N GLY A 201 9.50 16.61 -21.65
CA GLY A 201 9.91 15.32 -22.20
C GLY A 201 8.81 14.26 -22.12
N SER A 202 9.16 13.04 -22.52
CA SER A 202 8.31 11.86 -22.38
C SER A 202 8.95 10.85 -21.45
N ILE A 203 8.13 10.21 -20.62
CA ILE A 203 8.55 9.21 -19.64
C ILE A 203 7.85 7.90 -19.94
N LYS A 204 8.63 6.82 -20.01
CA LYS A 204 8.11 5.45 -20.07
C LYS A 204 8.38 4.78 -18.73
N ILE A 205 7.35 4.15 -18.18
CA ILE A 205 7.40 3.45 -16.90
C ILE A 205 6.98 2.01 -17.16
N VAL A 206 7.78 1.05 -16.69
CA VAL A 206 7.38 -0.37 -16.69
C VAL A 206 7.13 -0.77 -15.25
N LEU A 207 5.93 -1.28 -14.98
CA LEU A 207 5.48 -1.83 -13.73
C LEU A 207 5.32 -3.33 -13.89
N ASN A 208 5.82 -4.09 -12.92
CA ASN A 208 5.71 -5.54 -12.92
C ASN A 208 5.69 -6.08 -11.50
N ASP A 209 4.77 -6.99 -11.25
CA ASP A 209 4.78 -7.84 -10.06
C ASP A 209 4.21 -9.21 -10.45
N HIS A 210 4.64 -10.29 -9.82
CA HIS A 210 4.09 -11.62 -10.12
C HIS A 210 2.82 -11.91 -9.30
N ASN A 211 2.52 -11.09 -8.28
CA ASN A 211 1.37 -11.24 -7.43
C ASN A 211 0.13 -10.53 -8.04
N PRO A 212 -0.93 -11.27 -8.41
CA PRO A 212 -2.13 -10.70 -9.03
C PRO A 212 -2.78 -9.60 -8.19
N MET A 213 -2.78 -9.74 -6.85
CA MET A 213 -3.37 -8.74 -5.96
C MET A 213 -2.63 -7.40 -6.05
N VAL A 214 -1.29 -7.45 -6.10
CA VAL A 214 -0.47 -6.23 -6.21
C VAL A 214 -0.68 -5.56 -7.56
N VAL A 215 -0.61 -6.32 -8.65
CA VAL A 215 -0.79 -5.80 -10.03
C VAL A 215 -2.18 -5.18 -10.20
N CYS A 216 -3.23 -5.91 -9.81
CA CYS A 216 -4.61 -5.44 -9.93
C CYS A 216 -4.89 -4.23 -9.03
N ARG A 217 -4.35 -4.20 -7.81
CA ARG A 217 -4.50 -3.03 -6.92
C ARG A 217 -3.81 -1.80 -7.51
N ASN A 218 -2.60 -1.94 -8.04
CA ASN A 218 -1.89 -0.85 -8.70
C ASN A 218 -2.63 -0.37 -9.95
N PHE A 219 -3.17 -1.29 -10.75
CA PHE A 219 -4.04 -0.98 -11.89
C PHE A 219 -5.25 -0.14 -11.46
N MET A 220 -5.94 -0.53 -10.38
CA MET A 220 -7.10 0.20 -9.87
C MET A 220 -6.74 1.58 -9.35
N ILE A 221 -5.64 1.72 -8.60
CA ILE A 221 -5.14 3.03 -8.11
C ILE A 221 -4.86 3.96 -9.28
N LEU A 222 -4.11 3.50 -10.28
CA LEU A 222 -3.79 4.30 -11.47
C LEU A 222 -5.06 4.66 -12.26
N SER A 223 -6.00 3.71 -12.39
CA SER A 223 -7.27 3.93 -13.07
C SER A 223 -8.11 5.00 -12.36
N ILE A 224 -8.21 4.97 -11.03
CA ILE A 224 -8.90 6.01 -10.25
C ILE A 224 -8.24 7.37 -10.45
N LEU A 225 -6.93 7.46 -10.30
CA LEU A 225 -6.20 8.72 -10.42
C LEU A 225 -6.23 9.28 -11.85
N GLY A 226 -6.32 8.43 -12.86
CA GLY A 226 -6.34 8.83 -14.26
C GLY A 226 -7.72 9.13 -14.83
N VAL A 227 -8.70 8.26 -14.59
CA VAL A 227 -10.03 8.31 -15.21
C VAL A 227 -10.96 9.31 -14.51
N ILE A 228 -10.91 9.41 -13.19
CA ILE A 228 -11.83 10.27 -12.43
C ILE A 228 -11.46 11.73 -12.65
N SER A 229 -12.38 12.53 -13.17
CA SER A 229 -12.10 13.92 -13.59
C SER A 229 -11.83 14.85 -12.40
N ASP A 230 -12.53 14.67 -11.29
CA ASP A 230 -12.28 15.35 -10.02
C ASP A 230 -11.01 14.76 -9.37
N VAL A 231 -9.93 15.53 -9.38
CA VAL A 231 -8.60 15.08 -8.98
C VAL A 231 -8.53 14.80 -7.49
N GLU A 232 -9.17 15.65 -6.68
CA GLU A 232 -9.25 15.52 -5.23
C GLU A 232 -10.09 14.31 -4.83
N GLU A 233 -11.24 14.10 -5.47
CA GLU A 233 -12.06 12.90 -5.23
C GLU A 233 -11.33 11.61 -5.64
N GLY A 234 -10.67 11.62 -6.80
CA GLY A 234 -9.87 10.49 -7.26
C GLY A 234 -8.72 10.18 -6.31
N ALA A 235 -8.00 11.20 -5.84
CA ALA A 235 -6.90 11.04 -4.88
C ALA A 235 -7.39 10.46 -3.54
N GLU A 236 -8.52 10.93 -3.02
CA GLU A 236 -9.13 10.41 -1.79
C GLU A 236 -9.53 8.93 -1.91
N HIS A 237 -10.21 8.55 -3.00
CA HIS A 237 -10.57 7.14 -3.21
C HIS A 237 -9.35 6.26 -3.47
N ALA A 238 -8.33 6.75 -4.15
CA ALA A 238 -7.07 6.03 -4.32
C ALA A 238 -6.35 5.82 -2.98
N LEU A 239 -6.34 6.82 -2.10
CA LEU A 239 -5.81 6.71 -0.73
C LEU A 239 -6.55 5.62 0.05
N HIS A 240 -7.88 5.65 0.03
CA HIS A 240 -8.68 4.64 0.71
C HIS A 240 -8.46 3.26 0.11
N LEU A 241 -8.41 3.12 -1.21
CA LEU A 241 -8.14 1.84 -1.88
C LEU A 241 -6.80 1.24 -1.45
N TRP A 242 -5.82 2.08 -1.20
CA TRP A 242 -4.47 1.66 -0.82
C TRP A 242 -4.33 1.32 0.66
N TYR A 243 -5.01 2.06 1.56
CA TYR A 243 -4.73 2.00 3.00
C TYR A 243 -5.91 1.73 3.93
N SER A 244 -7.15 1.87 3.44
CA SER A 244 -8.34 1.75 4.27
C SER A 244 -9.06 0.42 4.03
N VAL A 245 -9.46 -0.27 5.10
CA VAL A 245 -10.20 -1.55 5.04
C VAL A 245 -11.61 -1.36 4.52
N PHE A 246 -12.15 -0.14 4.58
CA PHE A 246 -13.39 0.24 3.92
C PHE A 246 -13.18 1.45 3.01
N GLN A 247 -13.98 1.51 1.95
CA GLN A 247 -14.11 2.61 1.00
C GLN A 247 -15.36 3.44 1.32
N PRO A 248 -15.38 4.71 0.88
CA PRO A 248 -16.59 5.52 0.84
C PRO A 248 -17.72 4.83 0.05
N LEU A 249 -18.98 5.06 0.45
CA LEU A 249 -20.17 4.64 -0.33
C LEU A 249 -20.13 5.18 -1.78
N SER A 250 -19.56 6.37 -1.97
CA SER A 250 -19.35 6.98 -3.30
C SER A 250 -18.45 6.16 -4.21
N TYR A 251 -17.64 5.24 -3.68
CA TYR A 251 -16.85 4.35 -4.50
C TYR A 251 -17.71 3.57 -5.50
N LEU A 252 -18.86 3.03 -5.06
CA LEU A 252 -19.75 2.25 -5.94
C LEU A 252 -20.55 3.10 -6.91
N SER A 253 -20.91 4.34 -6.55
CA SER A 253 -21.79 5.18 -7.36
C SER A 253 -21.04 6.16 -8.26
N ARG A 254 -19.85 6.64 -7.85
CA ARG A 254 -19.09 7.72 -8.50
C ARG A 254 -17.71 7.32 -8.99
N ILE A 255 -17.17 6.17 -8.60
CA ILE A 255 -15.83 5.75 -9.01
C ILE A 255 -15.89 4.51 -9.88
N LEU A 256 -16.39 3.41 -9.32
CA LEU A 256 -16.43 2.10 -9.97
C LEU A 256 -17.11 2.14 -11.35
N PRO A 257 -18.25 2.82 -11.57
CA PRO A 257 -18.88 2.86 -12.88
C PRO A 257 -17.98 3.47 -13.95
N HIS A 258 -17.27 4.57 -13.64
CA HIS A 258 -16.34 5.20 -14.57
C HIS A 258 -15.15 4.29 -14.91
N ILE A 259 -14.65 3.53 -13.92
CA ILE A 259 -13.60 2.54 -14.19
C ILE A 259 -14.14 1.38 -15.05
N CYS A 260 -15.33 0.85 -14.74
CA CYS A 260 -15.98 -0.21 -15.50
C CYS A 260 -16.30 0.21 -16.95
N GLU A 261 -16.55 1.50 -17.18
CA GLU A 261 -16.79 2.09 -18.50
C GLU A 261 -15.52 2.46 -19.26
N SER A 262 -14.36 2.55 -18.59
CA SER A 262 -13.11 3.00 -19.19
C SER A 262 -12.48 1.97 -20.12
N ASP A 263 -11.83 2.46 -21.18
CA ASP A 263 -11.06 1.59 -22.09
C ASP A 263 -9.92 0.85 -21.38
N ALA A 264 -9.42 1.40 -20.27
CA ALA A 264 -8.36 0.78 -19.48
C ALA A 264 -8.76 -0.57 -18.91
N LEU A 265 -10.01 -0.76 -18.49
CA LEU A 265 -10.47 -2.05 -17.97
C LEU A 265 -10.77 -3.04 -19.10
N THR A 266 -11.20 -2.57 -20.27
CA THR A 266 -11.55 -3.44 -21.40
C THR A 266 -10.35 -3.88 -22.24
N ASN A 267 -9.17 -3.29 -22.03
CA ASN A 267 -7.95 -3.56 -22.80
C ASN A 267 -6.79 -4.01 -21.90
N LEU A 268 -6.79 -5.30 -21.53
CA LEU A 268 -5.77 -5.91 -20.66
C LEU A 268 -4.80 -6.86 -21.39
N SER A 269 -4.84 -6.87 -22.72
CA SER A 269 -4.03 -7.71 -23.60
C SER A 269 -2.86 -6.97 -24.27
N GLY A 270 -2.57 -5.73 -23.86
CA GLY A 270 -1.48 -4.90 -24.33
C GLY A 270 -1.87 -3.77 -25.29
N THR A 271 -3.15 -3.65 -25.64
CA THR A 271 -3.65 -2.53 -26.44
C THR A 271 -3.44 -1.20 -25.70
N PRO A 272 -2.82 -0.18 -26.33
CA PRO A 272 -2.67 1.14 -25.72
C PRO A 272 -4.02 1.81 -25.51
N VAL A 273 -4.20 2.39 -24.33
CA VAL A 273 -5.36 3.21 -24.00
C VAL A 273 -4.95 4.55 -23.41
N HIS A 274 -5.74 5.59 -23.64
CA HIS A 274 -5.53 6.87 -22.97
C HIS A 274 -6.13 6.79 -21.55
N LEU A 275 -5.25 6.72 -20.56
CA LEU A 275 -5.65 6.82 -19.15
C LEU A 275 -6.02 8.27 -18.81
N THR A 276 -5.29 9.23 -19.39
CA THR A 276 -5.61 10.66 -19.40
C THR A 276 -5.29 11.21 -20.81
N PRO A 277 -5.56 12.50 -21.10
CA PRO A 277 -5.13 13.10 -22.37
C PRO A 277 -3.61 13.05 -22.63
N SER A 278 -2.79 13.01 -21.56
CA SER A 278 -1.32 13.03 -21.66
C SER A 278 -0.65 11.72 -21.24
N THR A 279 -1.38 10.81 -20.60
CA THR A 279 -0.88 9.51 -20.15
C THR A 279 -1.54 8.36 -20.91
N THR A 280 -0.72 7.52 -21.52
CA THR A 280 -1.13 6.27 -22.18
C THR A 280 -0.76 5.08 -21.30
N MET A 281 -1.64 4.10 -21.21
CA MET A 281 -1.42 2.86 -20.46
C MET A 281 -1.47 1.66 -21.40
N TYR A 282 -0.52 0.74 -21.21
CA TYR A 282 -0.37 -0.54 -21.91
C TYR A 282 -0.42 -1.62 -20.85
N THR A 283 -1.51 -2.35 -20.76
CA THR A 283 -1.70 -3.36 -19.72
C THR A 283 -1.72 -4.73 -20.36
N THR A 284 -0.80 -5.61 -19.96
CA THR A 284 -0.72 -6.99 -20.44
C THR A 284 -0.73 -7.92 -19.24
N LEU A 285 -1.87 -8.54 -18.98
CA LEU A 285 -2.09 -9.43 -17.84
C LEU A 285 -2.34 -10.85 -18.34
N SER A 286 -1.88 -11.85 -17.57
CA SER A 286 -2.27 -13.24 -17.77
C SER A 286 -3.77 -13.44 -17.52
N SER A 287 -4.32 -14.53 -18.07
CA SER A 287 -5.71 -14.91 -17.84
C SER A 287 -6.04 -15.05 -16.36
N ASP A 288 -5.12 -15.57 -15.55
CA ASP A 288 -5.31 -15.77 -14.11
C ASP A 288 -5.45 -14.42 -13.38
N THR A 289 -4.59 -13.45 -13.71
CA THR A 289 -4.67 -12.11 -13.14
C THR A 289 -5.91 -11.35 -13.62
N VAL A 290 -6.32 -11.51 -14.89
CA VAL A 290 -7.57 -10.95 -15.39
C VAL A 290 -8.78 -11.55 -14.67
N ASN A 291 -8.80 -12.86 -14.47
CA ASN A 291 -9.86 -13.54 -13.73
C ASN A 291 -9.90 -13.06 -12.28
N PHE A 292 -8.74 -12.90 -11.63
CA PHE A 292 -8.64 -12.33 -10.29
C PHE A 292 -9.19 -10.90 -10.22
N LEU A 293 -8.84 -10.03 -11.17
CA LEU A 293 -9.37 -8.66 -11.28
C LEU A 293 -10.90 -8.66 -11.38
N LEU A 294 -11.45 -9.43 -12.31
CA LEU A 294 -12.89 -9.54 -12.53
C LEU A 294 -13.61 -10.14 -11.31
N TYR A 295 -13.00 -11.13 -10.67
CA TYR A 295 -13.49 -11.74 -9.45
C TYR A 295 -13.64 -10.71 -8.33
N GLN A 296 -12.60 -9.89 -8.10
CA GLN A 296 -12.61 -8.85 -7.07
C GLN A 296 -13.64 -7.75 -7.37
N LEU A 297 -13.80 -7.36 -8.64
CA LEU A 297 -14.79 -6.35 -9.02
C LEU A 297 -16.22 -6.82 -8.71
N ARG A 298 -16.54 -8.11 -8.94
CA ARG A 298 -17.91 -8.64 -8.82
C ARG A 298 -18.26 -9.18 -7.44
N SER A 299 -17.33 -9.86 -6.78
CA SER A 299 -17.68 -10.72 -5.65
C SER A 299 -17.88 -9.91 -4.39
N PRO A 300 -19.07 -9.95 -3.75
CA PRO A 300 -19.29 -9.19 -2.53
C PRO A 300 -18.36 -9.69 -1.42
N LEU A 301 -17.88 -8.76 -0.60
CA LEU A 301 -17.19 -9.09 0.64
C LEU A 301 -18.11 -8.65 1.78
N ASP A 302 -18.38 -9.56 2.72
CA ASP A 302 -19.23 -9.25 3.86
C ASP A 302 -18.55 -8.21 4.78
N PRO A 303 -19.20 -7.07 5.08
CA PRO A 303 -18.66 -6.07 5.98
C PRO A 303 -18.36 -6.60 7.38
N THR A 304 -19.17 -7.54 7.88
CA THR A 304 -18.95 -8.13 9.21
C THR A 304 -17.69 -8.98 9.23
N PHE A 305 -17.48 -9.78 8.19
CA PHE A 305 -16.26 -10.54 7.98
C PHE A 305 -15.04 -9.61 7.89
N ALA A 306 -15.09 -8.56 7.09
CA ALA A 306 -13.97 -7.62 6.93
C ALA A 306 -13.59 -6.96 8.27
N ASN A 307 -14.59 -6.50 9.04
CA ASN A 307 -14.38 -5.92 10.36
C ASN A 307 -13.86 -6.96 11.38
N THR A 308 -14.33 -8.20 11.31
CA THR A 308 -13.87 -9.29 12.18
C THR A 308 -12.41 -9.65 11.87
N ALA A 309 -12.05 -9.79 10.59
CA ALA A 309 -10.69 -10.04 10.15
C ALA A 309 -9.73 -8.93 10.60
N LEU A 310 -10.14 -7.66 10.46
CA LEU A 310 -9.39 -6.53 10.97
C LEU A 310 -9.14 -6.63 12.49
N ASN A 311 -10.19 -6.88 13.28
CA ASN A 311 -10.07 -6.96 14.73
C ASN A 311 -9.24 -8.16 15.19
N ASN A 312 -9.37 -9.30 14.51
CA ASN A 312 -8.58 -10.50 14.79
C ASN A 312 -7.07 -10.27 14.56
N ILE A 313 -6.69 -9.38 13.65
CA ILE A 313 -5.29 -9.06 13.38
C ILE A 313 -4.83 -7.91 14.28
N MET A 314 -5.53 -6.78 14.23
CA MET A 314 -5.08 -5.55 14.88
C MET A 314 -5.27 -5.61 16.40
N ASN A 315 -6.34 -6.25 16.87
CA ASN A 315 -6.78 -6.21 18.27
C ASN A 315 -6.74 -7.57 18.97
N ALA A 316 -6.02 -8.56 18.39
CA ALA A 316 -5.79 -9.86 18.99
C ALA A 316 -5.34 -9.74 20.47
N PRO A 317 -5.99 -10.41 21.43
CA PRO A 317 -5.62 -10.34 22.85
C PRO A 317 -4.16 -10.74 23.10
N GLU A 318 -3.67 -11.77 22.43
CA GLU A 318 -2.31 -12.30 22.53
C GLU A 318 -1.24 -11.32 22.00
N ARG A 319 -1.64 -10.35 21.18
CA ARG A 319 -0.77 -9.29 20.64
C ARG A 319 -0.89 -7.96 21.40
N ALA A 320 -1.58 -7.93 22.54
CA ALA A 320 -1.72 -6.72 23.36
C ALA A 320 -0.39 -6.07 23.72
N ASP A 321 0.63 -6.88 24.03
CA ASP A 321 1.95 -6.36 24.40
C ASP A 321 2.66 -5.70 23.22
N TYR A 322 2.51 -6.24 22.02
CA TYR A 322 3.10 -5.64 20.82
C TYR A 322 2.47 -4.27 20.54
N ARG A 323 1.14 -4.14 20.69
CA ARG A 323 0.44 -2.85 20.56
C ARG A 323 0.88 -1.84 21.60
N ASP A 324 0.87 -2.22 22.87
CA ASP A 324 1.22 -1.33 23.96
C ASP A 324 2.70 -0.88 23.86
N ARG A 325 3.58 -1.72 23.28
CA ARG A 325 5.00 -1.39 23.02
C ARG A 325 5.12 -0.30 21.99
N TYR A 326 4.32 -0.40 20.94
CA TYR A 326 4.23 0.64 19.93
C TYR A 326 3.68 1.95 20.52
N TYR A 327 2.60 1.87 21.32
CA TYR A 327 2.01 3.04 21.97
C TYR A 327 2.98 3.73 22.94
N GLU A 328 3.78 2.99 23.69
CA GLU A 328 4.78 3.57 24.60
C GLU A 328 5.73 4.53 23.89
N ALA A 329 6.15 4.18 22.66
CA ALA A 329 7.10 4.96 21.88
C ALA A 329 6.51 6.27 21.30
N ILE A 330 5.20 6.33 21.06
CA ILE A 330 4.56 7.47 20.37
C ILE A 330 3.86 8.46 21.33
N SER A 331 3.63 9.68 20.86
CA SER A 331 3.04 10.76 21.65
C SER A 331 1.60 10.45 22.04
N PRO A 332 1.08 11.04 23.14
CA PRO A 332 -0.25 10.70 23.65
C PRO A 332 -1.37 10.89 22.63
N SER A 333 -1.31 11.93 21.80
CA SER A 333 -2.30 12.15 20.73
C SER A 333 -2.19 11.09 19.63
N HIS A 334 -0.97 10.71 19.24
CA HIS A 334 -0.78 9.67 18.22
C HIS A 334 -1.24 8.30 18.73
N ARG A 335 -1.12 7.97 20.02
CA ARG A 335 -1.67 6.72 20.59
C ARG A 335 -3.18 6.62 20.32
N VAL A 336 -3.91 7.70 20.56
CA VAL A 336 -5.37 7.75 20.30
C VAL A 336 -5.66 7.67 18.79
N ALA A 337 -4.85 8.33 17.95
CA ALA A 337 -4.99 8.23 16.49
C ALA A 337 -4.76 6.80 15.97
N PHE A 338 -3.71 6.13 16.45
CA PHE A 338 -3.40 4.76 16.07
C PHE A 338 -4.39 3.76 16.67
N GLU A 339 -4.90 3.98 17.88
CA GLU A 339 -5.99 3.19 18.44
C GLU A 339 -7.20 3.24 17.51
N ARG A 340 -7.61 4.45 17.09
CA ARG A 340 -8.72 4.60 16.14
C ARG A 340 -8.43 3.92 14.81
N TRP A 341 -7.23 4.09 14.24
CA TRP A 341 -6.87 3.41 13.00
C TRP A 341 -6.88 1.89 13.15
N ARG A 342 -6.42 1.32 14.27
CA ARG A 342 -6.46 -0.13 14.53
C ARG A 342 -7.87 -0.67 14.76
N SER A 343 -8.78 0.15 15.30
CA SER A 343 -10.17 -0.23 15.51
C SER A 343 -11.00 -0.23 14.22
N PHE A 344 -10.76 0.73 13.32
CA PHE A 344 -11.60 0.93 12.13
C PHE A 344 -10.90 0.62 10.80
N GLY A 345 -9.57 0.60 10.79
CA GLY A 345 -8.76 0.37 9.60
C GLY A 345 -8.90 1.50 8.57
N LEU A 346 -9.13 2.75 9.02
CA LEU A 346 -9.41 3.89 8.14
C LEU A 346 -8.31 4.94 8.22
N VAL A 347 -7.74 5.29 7.07
CA VAL A 347 -6.87 6.47 6.95
C VAL A 347 -7.74 7.68 6.66
N LEU A 348 -8.24 8.30 7.72
CA LEU A 348 -9.06 9.51 7.67
C LEU A 348 -8.52 10.56 8.64
N PRO A 349 -8.78 11.87 8.39
CA PRO A 349 -8.61 12.87 9.42
C PRO A 349 -9.37 12.49 10.68
N PHE A 350 -8.76 12.61 11.86
CA PHE A 350 -9.35 12.10 13.10
C PHE A 350 -10.74 12.73 13.42
N GLY A 351 -10.98 13.96 12.99
CA GLY A 351 -12.25 14.66 13.16
C GLY A 351 -13.28 14.42 12.05
N ALA A 352 -12.95 13.65 11.02
CA ALA A 352 -13.85 13.36 9.91
C ALA A 352 -14.94 12.36 10.32
N THR A 353 -16.10 12.47 9.67
CA THR A 353 -17.13 11.42 9.68
C THR A 353 -16.63 10.15 9.00
N ASP A 354 -16.89 9.00 9.59
CA ASP A 354 -16.55 7.68 9.05
C ASP A 354 -17.79 6.85 8.67
N ALA A 355 -19.01 7.33 8.94
CA ALA A 355 -20.23 6.57 8.72
C ALA A 355 -20.50 6.22 7.24
N HIS A 356 -19.87 6.95 6.33
CA HIS A 356 -19.94 6.70 4.89
C HIS A 356 -18.87 5.69 4.41
N MET A 357 -17.96 5.27 5.28
CA MET A 357 -16.90 4.28 4.99
C MET A 357 -17.44 2.87 5.23
N ALA A 358 -18.32 2.43 4.35
CA ALA A 358 -19.12 1.21 4.55
C ALA A 358 -18.83 0.10 3.53
N ILE A 359 -18.09 0.37 2.45
CA ILE A 359 -17.84 -0.61 1.40
C ILE A 359 -16.53 -1.35 1.69
N PRO A 360 -16.52 -2.66 1.94
CA PRO A 360 -15.27 -3.37 2.22
C PRO A 360 -14.27 -3.24 1.06
N ASN A 361 -13.04 -2.87 1.40
CA ASN A 361 -11.96 -2.72 0.43
C ASN A 361 -11.36 -4.08 0.10
N LYS A 362 -11.93 -4.74 -0.91
CA LYS A 362 -11.50 -6.07 -1.38
C LYS A 362 -10.03 -6.13 -1.80
N TRP A 363 -9.42 -5.00 -2.16
CA TRP A 363 -8.00 -4.91 -2.56
C TRP A 363 -7.01 -5.09 -1.43
N LEU A 364 -7.49 -5.24 -0.19
CA LEU A 364 -6.70 -5.63 0.97
C LEU A 364 -6.98 -7.08 1.41
N PHE A 365 -7.80 -7.82 0.66
CA PHE A 365 -8.17 -9.20 0.97
C PHE A 365 -7.77 -10.15 -0.16
N SER A 366 -7.21 -11.29 0.21
CA SER A 366 -6.91 -12.41 -0.69
C SER A 366 -7.22 -13.71 0.03
N ASP A 367 -7.82 -14.68 -0.66
CA ASP A 367 -8.11 -16.03 -0.13
C ASP A 367 -8.83 -16.02 1.23
N GLY A 368 -9.78 -15.09 1.41
CA GLY A 368 -10.52 -14.94 2.66
C GLY A 368 -9.64 -14.49 3.83
N ARG A 369 -8.56 -13.75 3.58
CA ARG A 369 -7.69 -13.19 4.63
C ARG A 369 -7.40 -11.72 4.35
N LEU A 370 -7.34 -10.93 5.42
CA LEU A 370 -6.83 -9.56 5.36
C LEU A 370 -5.31 -9.60 5.23
N MET A 371 -4.78 -8.87 4.26
CA MET A 371 -3.34 -8.86 3.91
C MET A 371 -2.54 -7.82 4.69
N LEU A 372 -3.16 -7.17 5.70
CA LEU A 372 -2.46 -6.34 6.68
C LEU A 372 -1.99 -7.22 7.83
N ASN A 373 -0.80 -6.94 8.36
CA ASN A 373 -0.29 -7.57 9.58
C ASN A 373 -0.53 -6.66 10.80
N ASP A 374 -0.28 -7.17 12.00
CA ASP A 374 -0.48 -6.44 13.25
C ASP A 374 0.54 -5.31 13.49
N SER A 375 1.68 -5.33 12.78
CA SER A 375 2.70 -4.28 12.81
C SER A 375 2.49 -3.19 11.76
N ALA A 376 1.50 -3.35 10.88
CA ALA A 376 1.25 -2.45 9.76
C ALA A 376 1.08 -1.01 10.23
N ASN A 377 1.61 -0.09 9.42
CA ASN A 377 1.65 1.33 9.72
C ASN A 377 1.40 2.13 8.43
N PRO A 378 0.43 3.05 8.39
CA PRO A 378 0.17 3.88 7.20
C PRO A 378 1.36 4.72 6.72
N PHE A 379 2.34 4.99 7.59
CA PHE A 379 3.56 5.73 7.23
C PHE A 379 4.62 4.86 6.53
N GLU A 380 4.49 3.55 6.57
CA GLU A 380 5.47 2.63 6.02
C GLU A 380 5.65 2.82 4.50
N GLY A 381 6.91 2.77 4.05
CA GLY A 381 7.28 2.98 2.64
C GLY A 381 7.31 4.45 2.19
N TRP A 382 6.83 5.39 3.01
CA TRP A 382 6.90 6.82 2.72
C TRP A 382 8.05 7.51 3.45
N ASN A 383 8.60 8.57 2.86
CA ASN A 383 9.51 9.45 3.59
C ASN A 383 8.72 10.25 4.64
N ILE A 384 8.91 9.89 5.91
CA ILE A 384 8.18 10.50 7.03
C ILE A 384 8.36 12.03 7.10
N ASP A 385 9.52 12.57 6.73
CA ASP A 385 9.70 14.03 6.73
C ASP A 385 8.88 14.70 5.63
N GLU A 386 8.81 14.07 4.47
CA GLU A 386 8.00 14.55 3.35
C GLU A 386 6.51 14.47 3.69
N ILE A 387 6.03 13.42 4.36
CA ILE A 387 4.64 13.33 4.83
C ILE A 387 4.32 14.49 5.78
N PHE A 388 5.18 14.76 6.76
CA PHE A 388 4.97 15.86 7.72
C PHE A 388 5.08 17.25 7.07
N LYS A 389 5.79 17.37 5.95
CA LYS A 389 5.83 18.58 5.13
C LYS A 389 4.56 18.70 4.28
N ALA A 390 4.18 17.61 3.60
CA ALA A 390 3.00 17.49 2.74
C ALA A 390 1.70 17.77 3.50
N GLY A 391 1.53 17.19 4.69
CA GLY A 391 0.36 17.42 5.55
C GLY A 391 0.15 18.87 6.01
N LYS A 392 1.07 19.80 5.67
CA LYS A 392 0.89 21.24 5.85
C LYS A 392 0.38 21.95 4.60
N ASP A 393 0.81 21.52 3.42
CA ASP A 393 0.73 22.35 2.21
C ASP A 393 0.30 21.61 0.92
N HIS A 394 0.54 20.30 0.76
CA HIS A 394 0.39 19.59 -0.54
C HIS A 394 0.03 18.10 -0.38
N ASP A 395 -0.97 17.61 -1.12
CA ASP A 395 -1.31 16.17 -1.21
C ASP A 395 -0.54 15.49 -2.36
N GLN A 396 0.19 14.41 -2.05
CA GLN A 396 1.03 13.68 -3.01
C GLN A 396 0.23 13.01 -4.13
N LEU A 397 -0.97 12.51 -3.85
CA LEU A 397 -1.80 11.81 -4.85
C LEU A 397 -2.54 12.81 -5.73
N VAL A 398 -2.96 13.96 -5.19
CA VAL A 398 -3.49 15.09 -5.97
C VAL A 398 -2.45 15.59 -6.95
N GLU A 399 -1.23 15.86 -6.48
CA GLU A 399 -0.14 16.31 -7.36
C GLU A 399 0.20 15.28 -8.44
N PHE A 400 0.26 14.01 -8.07
CA PHE A 400 0.53 12.93 -9.02
C PHE A 400 -0.58 12.82 -10.07
N SER A 401 -1.84 12.87 -9.68
CA SER A 401 -3.00 12.86 -10.56
C SER A 401 -3.01 14.06 -11.52
N ASN A 402 -2.69 15.26 -11.04
CA ASN A 402 -2.48 16.44 -11.91
C ASN A 402 -1.35 16.22 -12.92
N ARG A 403 -0.23 15.63 -12.48
CA ARG A 403 0.91 15.35 -13.37
C ARG A 403 0.64 14.26 -14.39
N LEU A 404 -0.18 13.25 -14.08
CA LEU A 404 -0.67 12.29 -15.08
C LEU A 404 -1.45 12.98 -16.21
N ARG A 405 -2.13 14.11 -15.93
CA ARG A 405 -2.85 14.89 -16.97
C ARG A 405 -1.94 15.85 -17.73
N ARG A 406 -0.81 16.26 -17.13
CA ARG A 406 0.10 17.28 -17.69
C ARG A 406 1.29 16.69 -18.45
N PHE A 407 1.95 15.70 -17.89
CA PHE A 407 3.19 15.14 -18.46
C PHE A 407 2.89 14.02 -19.44
N LYS A 408 3.76 13.90 -20.46
CA LYS A 408 3.67 12.83 -21.46
C LYS A 408 4.20 11.54 -20.86
N ILE A 409 3.30 10.67 -20.40
CA ILE A 409 3.68 9.44 -19.68
C ILE A 409 3.13 8.23 -20.44
N GLN A 410 3.95 7.18 -20.54
CA GLN A 410 3.54 5.87 -21.01
C GLN A 410 3.77 4.86 -19.89
N ILE A 411 2.72 4.21 -19.41
CA ILE A 411 2.79 3.20 -18.35
C ILE A 411 2.57 1.83 -18.99
N PHE A 412 3.53 0.92 -18.82
CA PHE A 412 3.43 -0.47 -19.24
C PHE A 412 3.31 -1.34 -17.99
N SER A 413 2.24 -2.12 -17.87
CA SER A 413 1.96 -2.94 -16.69
C SER A 413 1.91 -4.41 -17.07
N PHE A 414 2.65 -5.24 -16.32
CA PHE A 414 2.77 -6.68 -16.52
C PHE A 414 2.61 -7.45 -15.20
N ASP A 415 2.30 -8.74 -15.30
CA ASP A 415 2.16 -9.66 -14.18
C ASP A 415 3.13 -10.86 -14.22
N GLN A 416 4.36 -10.64 -14.70
CA GLN A 416 5.30 -11.73 -14.99
C GLN A 416 6.36 -11.90 -13.89
N ASP A 417 6.99 -13.08 -13.87
CA ASP A 417 8.29 -13.25 -13.21
C ASP A 417 9.28 -12.23 -13.80
N ALA A 418 9.92 -11.44 -12.94
CA ALA A 418 10.86 -10.39 -13.34
C ALA A 418 12.02 -10.93 -14.21
N ARG A 419 12.42 -12.19 -14.06
CA ARG A 419 13.47 -12.84 -14.87
C ARG A 419 13.00 -13.16 -16.29
N MET A 420 11.69 -13.30 -16.47
CA MET A 420 11.05 -13.61 -17.74
C MET A 420 10.63 -12.33 -18.49
N LEU A 421 10.22 -11.29 -17.77
CA LEU A 421 9.73 -10.04 -18.35
C LEU A 421 10.69 -9.42 -19.36
N GLN A 422 12.00 -9.44 -19.12
CA GLN A 422 12.99 -8.92 -20.06
C GLN A 422 12.90 -9.56 -21.46
N ARG A 423 12.48 -10.83 -21.56
CA ARG A 423 12.28 -11.52 -22.86
C ARG A 423 11.03 -11.00 -23.55
N THR A 424 9.95 -10.84 -22.80
CA THR A 424 8.69 -10.25 -23.27
C THR A 424 8.92 -8.85 -23.80
N LEU A 425 9.66 -8.01 -23.07
CA LEU A 425 10.04 -6.67 -23.52
C LEU A 425 10.79 -6.74 -24.86
N LYS A 426 11.82 -7.59 -24.96
CA LYS A 426 12.62 -7.75 -26.20
C LYS A 426 11.84 -8.31 -27.39
N SER A 427 10.81 -9.12 -27.14
CA SER A 427 10.02 -9.71 -28.23
C SER A 427 9.11 -8.71 -28.96
N ASN A 428 8.85 -7.55 -28.37
CA ASN A 428 7.97 -6.54 -28.95
C ASN A 428 8.65 -5.17 -28.96
N ALA A 429 9.04 -4.72 -30.17
CA ALA A 429 9.74 -3.45 -30.36
C ALA A 429 8.95 -2.21 -29.92
N SER A 430 7.62 -2.31 -29.73
CA SER A 430 6.81 -1.21 -29.18
C SER A 430 7.01 -1.01 -27.67
N PHE A 431 7.45 -2.04 -26.95
CA PHE A 431 7.74 -1.97 -25.53
C PHE A 431 9.08 -1.29 -25.25
N PRO A 432 9.28 -0.73 -24.05
CA PRO A 432 10.55 -0.11 -23.68
C PRO A 432 11.71 -1.11 -23.76
N GLN A 433 12.69 -0.81 -24.61
CA GLN A 433 13.88 -1.64 -24.84
C GLN A 433 15.10 -1.18 -24.02
N ILE A 434 15.05 0.05 -23.49
CA ILE A 434 16.16 0.73 -22.85
C ILE A 434 15.64 1.51 -21.65
N PHE A 435 16.36 1.47 -20.53
CA PHE A 435 15.99 2.09 -19.27
C PHE A 435 17.11 2.95 -18.70
N ASP A 436 16.78 4.18 -18.30
CA ASP A 436 17.68 5.03 -17.51
C ASP A 436 17.73 4.61 -16.04
N ARG A 437 16.68 3.96 -15.54
CA ARG A 437 16.62 3.46 -14.17
C ARG A 437 15.83 2.16 -14.13
N ILE A 438 16.39 1.13 -13.51
CA ILE A 438 15.72 -0.13 -13.24
C ILE A 438 15.72 -0.33 -11.72
N GLU A 439 14.54 -0.32 -11.12
CA GLU A 439 14.40 -0.64 -9.70
C GLU A 439 14.01 -2.11 -9.56
N VAL A 440 14.86 -2.90 -8.90
CA VAL A 440 14.63 -4.33 -8.67
C VAL A 440 14.17 -4.60 -7.24
N SER A 441 13.93 -3.56 -6.44
CA SER A 441 13.45 -3.67 -5.05
C SER A 441 14.20 -4.76 -4.25
N ASN A 442 13.47 -5.57 -3.47
CA ASN A 442 14.01 -6.62 -2.62
C ASN A 442 14.24 -7.96 -3.33
N ILE A 443 13.92 -8.11 -4.62
CA ILE A 443 14.20 -9.37 -5.32
C ILE A 443 15.71 -9.64 -5.46
N VAL A 444 16.55 -8.62 -5.20
CA VAL A 444 18.01 -8.76 -5.11
C VAL A 444 18.48 -9.51 -3.86
N ASP A 445 17.65 -9.62 -2.81
CA ASP A 445 17.97 -10.47 -1.66
C ASP A 445 18.00 -11.95 -2.08
N LYS A 446 18.90 -12.72 -1.45
CA LYS A 446 19.18 -14.12 -1.79
C LYS A 446 17.98 -15.07 -1.65
N ASN A 447 17.04 -14.76 -0.75
CA ASN A 447 15.80 -15.55 -0.58
C ASN A 447 14.77 -15.33 -1.70
N TYR A 448 15.07 -14.46 -2.68
CA TYR A 448 14.27 -14.24 -3.88
C TYR A 448 15.08 -14.61 -5.13
N VAL A 449 15.37 -13.64 -6.01
CA VAL A 449 16.16 -13.86 -7.23
C VAL A 449 17.65 -13.79 -6.91
N GLY A 450 18.06 -12.95 -5.97
CA GLY A 450 19.46 -12.72 -5.65
C GLY A 450 20.21 -11.93 -6.73
N MET A 451 21.54 -11.93 -6.62
CA MET A 451 22.42 -11.13 -7.49
C MET A 451 22.32 -11.44 -8.99
N SER A 452 21.76 -12.59 -9.39
CA SER A 452 21.56 -12.91 -10.82
C SER A 452 20.64 -11.93 -11.54
N VAL A 453 19.82 -11.18 -10.80
CA VAL A 453 18.97 -10.11 -11.35
C VAL A 453 19.78 -9.09 -12.15
N LEU A 454 21.04 -8.84 -11.78
CA LEU A 454 21.91 -7.92 -12.52
C LEU A 454 22.18 -8.41 -13.95
N SER A 455 22.40 -9.71 -14.14
CA SER A 455 22.64 -10.29 -15.47
C SER A 455 21.37 -10.27 -16.33
N ASP A 456 20.20 -10.43 -15.71
CA ASP A 456 18.92 -10.44 -16.41
C ASP A 456 18.56 -9.03 -16.92
N TRP A 457 18.88 -7.99 -16.14
CA TRP A 457 18.43 -6.61 -16.38
C TRP A 457 19.49 -5.64 -16.90
N SER A 458 20.78 -5.87 -16.67
CA SER A 458 21.84 -4.99 -17.22
C SER A 458 21.81 -4.81 -18.74
N PRO A 459 21.40 -5.80 -19.57
CA PRO A 459 21.35 -5.62 -21.01
C PRO A 459 20.34 -4.56 -21.47
N LEU A 460 19.34 -4.23 -20.65
CA LEU A 460 18.32 -3.23 -20.93
C LEU A 460 18.69 -1.84 -20.37
N LEU A 461 19.83 -1.69 -19.70
CA LEU A 461 20.26 -0.42 -19.13
C LEU A 461 20.79 0.53 -20.22
N ASN A 462 20.47 1.82 -20.13
CA ASN A 462 20.83 2.82 -21.14
C ASN A 462 22.34 3.09 -21.18
N LYS A 463 23.00 2.54 -22.21
CA LYS A 463 24.44 2.69 -22.45
C LYS A 463 24.87 4.11 -22.83
N SER A 464 23.96 4.90 -23.38
CA SER A 464 24.24 6.28 -23.79
C SER A 464 24.08 7.27 -22.62
N ASN A 465 23.47 6.86 -21.52
CA ASN A 465 23.28 7.69 -20.33
C ASN A 465 24.23 7.25 -19.21
N ARG A 466 25.26 8.06 -18.94
CA ARG A 466 26.21 7.82 -17.84
C ARG A 466 25.58 7.80 -16.44
N HIS A 467 24.34 8.30 -16.31
CA HIS A 467 23.60 8.31 -15.05
C HIS A 467 22.71 7.09 -14.90
N SER A 468 22.65 6.20 -15.89
CA SER A 468 21.81 5.02 -15.82
C SER A 468 22.23 4.09 -14.69
N ALA A 469 21.25 3.51 -13.99
CA ALA A 469 21.53 2.62 -12.88
C ALA A 469 20.45 1.56 -12.64
N ILE A 470 20.89 0.42 -12.09
CA ILE A 470 20.03 -0.53 -11.39
C ILE A 470 20.06 -0.19 -9.90
N VAL A 471 18.90 -0.12 -9.27
CA VAL A 471 18.74 0.14 -7.83
C VAL A 471 18.12 -1.07 -7.17
N GLY A 472 18.81 -1.63 -6.18
CA GLY A 472 18.31 -2.74 -5.36
C GLY A 472 18.18 -2.33 -3.90
N LEU A 473 17.25 -2.98 -3.19
CA LEU A 473 17.01 -2.82 -1.76
C LEU A 473 17.27 -4.17 -1.08
N PHE A 474 18.30 -4.27 -0.25
CA PHE A 474 18.49 -5.41 0.62
C PHE A 474 17.81 -5.15 1.95
N MET A 475 16.96 -6.06 2.40
CA MET A 475 16.28 -5.93 3.71
C MET A 475 16.36 -7.22 4.53
N ASN A 476 16.62 -8.35 3.89
CA ASN A 476 16.71 -9.66 4.56
C ASN A 476 18.14 -10.10 4.85
N TRP A 477 19.15 -9.41 4.33
CA TRP A 477 20.57 -9.77 4.44
C TRP A 477 21.09 -10.10 5.85
N PRO A 478 20.60 -9.53 6.98
CA PRO A 478 21.07 -9.91 8.32
C PRO A 478 20.74 -11.35 8.70
N ALA A 479 19.75 -11.98 8.06
CA ALA A 479 19.43 -13.39 8.27
C ALA A 479 20.60 -14.33 7.86
N TRP A 480 21.50 -13.87 6.99
CA TRP A 480 22.71 -14.60 6.59
C TRP A 480 24.00 -13.95 7.06
N LYS A 481 23.90 -12.81 7.74
CA LYS A 481 25.04 -12.08 8.28
C LYS A 481 24.69 -11.52 9.64
N GLU A 482 24.85 -12.37 10.66
CA GLU A 482 24.45 -12.06 12.03
C GLU A 482 25.07 -10.76 12.55
N SER A 483 26.32 -10.44 12.17
CA SER A 483 27.02 -9.19 12.52
C SER A 483 26.33 -7.92 12.00
N GLY A 484 25.36 -8.05 11.09
CA GLY A 484 24.45 -6.97 10.68
C GLY A 484 23.46 -6.55 11.77
N ASN A 485 23.19 -7.43 12.75
CA ASN A 485 22.37 -7.13 13.92
C ASN A 485 23.26 -6.69 15.09
N ALA A 486 22.98 -5.52 15.66
CA ALA A 486 23.72 -4.97 16.80
C ALA A 486 23.71 -5.90 18.02
N MET A 487 22.69 -6.75 18.15
CA MET A 487 22.52 -7.67 19.27
C MET A 487 23.26 -9.00 19.09
N SER A 488 23.91 -9.24 17.94
CA SER A 488 24.61 -10.49 17.66
C SER A 488 25.89 -10.70 18.46
N SER A 489 26.54 -9.60 18.88
CA SER A 489 27.78 -9.66 19.67
C SER A 489 27.77 -8.60 20.78
N SER A 490 28.42 -8.92 21.91
CA SER A 490 28.52 -8.00 23.04
C SER A 490 29.31 -6.73 22.70
N SER A 491 30.28 -6.82 21.80
CA SER A 491 31.12 -5.69 21.38
C SER A 491 30.36 -4.73 20.46
N ASP A 492 29.57 -5.25 19.51
CA ASP A 492 28.74 -4.44 18.62
C ASP A 492 27.59 -3.78 19.39
N ALA A 493 26.92 -4.53 20.28
CA ALA A 493 25.91 -4.00 21.17
C ALA A 493 26.47 -2.84 22.01
N SER A 494 27.67 -3.01 22.59
CA SER A 494 28.34 -1.98 23.38
C SER A 494 28.67 -0.73 22.54
N ARG A 495 29.14 -0.90 21.30
CA ARG A 495 29.46 0.22 20.40
C ARG A 495 28.20 0.99 19.99
N ALA A 496 27.14 0.28 19.60
CA ALA A 496 25.86 0.87 19.24
C ALA A 496 25.22 1.58 20.45
N MET A 497 25.28 0.98 21.64
CA MET A 497 24.81 1.61 22.88
C MET A 497 25.59 2.87 23.23
N LYS A 498 26.91 2.88 23.08
CA LYS A 498 27.72 4.09 23.31
C LYS A 498 27.31 5.25 22.39
N ARG A 499 27.08 4.95 21.11
CA ARG A 499 26.61 5.95 20.12
C ARG A 499 25.20 6.43 20.44
N MET A 500 24.29 5.52 20.75
CA MET A 500 22.93 5.86 21.16
C MET A 500 22.91 6.70 22.45
N GLY A 501 23.77 6.38 23.43
CA GLY A 501 23.95 7.15 24.66
C GLY A 501 24.51 8.55 24.45
N SER A 502 25.18 8.78 23.32
CA SER A 502 25.63 10.11 22.92
C SER A 502 24.53 10.93 22.24
N CYS A 503 23.40 10.32 21.88
CA CYS A 503 22.23 11.01 21.35
C CYS A 503 21.37 11.52 22.52
N PRO A 504 21.27 12.86 22.73
CA PRO A 504 20.53 13.41 23.88
C PRO A 504 19.03 13.11 23.82
N TYR A 505 18.52 12.72 22.65
CA TYR A 505 17.11 12.44 22.40
C TYR A 505 16.73 10.97 22.53
N ALA A 506 17.70 10.06 22.63
CA ALA A 506 17.44 8.61 22.72
C ALA A 506 16.76 8.21 24.05
N GLY A 507 16.70 9.12 25.02
CA GLY A 507 16.01 8.89 26.28
C GLY A 507 16.69 7.88 27.21
N LEU A 508 17.98 7.57 26.98
CA LEU A 508 18.77 6.72 27.84
C LEU A 508 18.98 7.39 29.20
N SER A 509 18.53 6.71 30.26
CA SER A 509 18.70 7.12 31.66
C SER A 509 19.05 5.90 32.51
N PRO A 510 19.90 6.02 33.54
CA PRO A 510 20.22 4.92 34.46
C PRO A 510 18.99 4.32 35.15
N ASN A 511 17.90 5.10 35.26
CA ASN A 511 16.68 4.73 36.00
C ASN A 511 15.54 4.26 35.08
N LEU A 512 15.84 3.85 33.84
CA LEU A 512 14.81 3.32 32.94
C LEU A 512 14.24 2.00 33.48
N SER A 513 12.92 1.84 33.36
CA SER A 513 12.31 0.53 33.59
C SER A 513 12.79 -0.46 32.51
N PRO A 514 12.83 -1.78 32.80
CA PRO A 514 13.24 -2.78 31.82
C PRO A 514 12.45 -2.71 30.49
N ALA A 515 11.16 -2.39 30.55
CA ALA A 515 10.31 -2.21 29.37
C ALA A 515 10.72 -1.00 28.52
N LYS A 516 10.98 0.14 29.18
CA LYS A 516 11.40 1.36 28.50
C LYS A 516 12.81 1.22 27.93
N MET A 517 13.68 0.47 28.63
CA MET A 517 14.98 0.06 28.10
C MET A 517 14.81 -0.77 26.83
N MET A 518 13.91 -1.75 26.81
CA MET A 518 13.67 -2.58 25.62
C MET A 518 13.10 -1.78 24.44
N SER A 519 12.21 -0.82 24.69
CA SER A 519 11.71 0.12 23.66
C SER A 519 12.85 0.95 23.05
N VAL A 520 13.79 1.42 23.86
CA VAL A 520 14.99 2.12 23.38
C VAL A 520 15.91 1.17 22.60
N MET A 521 16.08 -0.08 23.07
CA MET A 521 16.90 -1.10 22.39
C MET A 521 16.39 -1.48 21.00
N ASN A 522 15.10 -1.30 20.71
CA ASN A 522 14.58 -1.50 19.34
C ASN A 522 15.26 -0.62 18.30
N ASN A 523 15.71 0.55 18.72
CA ASN A 523 16.38 1.51 17.85
C ASN A 523 17.90 1.30 17.81
N LEU A 524 18.42 0.27 18.48
CA LEU A 524 19.87 0.04 18.56
C LEU A 524 20.51 -0.15 17.18
N ASN A 525 19.81 -0.84 16.26
CA ASN A 525 20.29 -1.05 14.88
C ASN A 525 20.41 0.26 14.08
N MET A 526 19.69 1.33 14.47
CA MET A 526 19.88 2.66 13.89
C MET A 526 21.29 3.21 14.15
N PHE A 527 21.88 2.87 15.31
CA PHE A 527 23.21 3.32 15.74
C PHE A 527 24.33 2.33 15.42
N HIS A 528 23.97 1.16 14.92
CA HIS A 528 24.93 0.15 14.48
C HIS A 528 25.46 0.49 13.09
N ASP A 529 26.78 0.57 12.97
CA ASP A 529 27.41 0.73 11.67
C ASP A 529 27.56 -0.66 11.06
N THR A 530 26.68 -0.95 10.10
CA THR A 530 26.67 -2.23 9.42
C THR A 530 27.41 -2.19 8.09
N SER A 531 28.14 -1.12 7.77
CA SER A 531 28.82 -1.00 6.48
C SER A 531 29.78 -2.16 6.24
N HIS A 532 30.61 -2.49 7.23
CA HIS A 532 31.56 -3.60 7.14
C HIS A 532 30.88 -4.98 7.04
N PRO A 533 29.94 -5.37 7.94
CA PRO A 533 29.15 -6.59 7.78
C PRO A 533 28.45 -6.70 6.42
N PHE A 534 27.90 -5.61 5.91
CA PHE A 534 27.20 -5.60 4.63
C PHE A 534 28.17 -5.75 3.45
N GLU A 535 29.35 -5.14 3.50
CA GLU A 535 30.42 -5.37 2.51
C GLU A 535 30.92 -6.82 2.51
N GLU A 536 31.00 -7.45 3.68
CA GLU A 536 31.28 -8.88 3.78
C GLU A 536 30.17 -9.71 3.14
N TYR A 537 28.90 -9.43 3.46
CA TYR A 537 27.76 -10.12 2.84
C TYR A 537 27.78 -10.02 1.31
N LEU A 538 28.02 -8.82 0.75
CA LEU A 538 28.11 -8.65 -0.70
C LEU A 538 29.29 -9.41 -1.32
N ARG A 539 30.40 -9.55 -0.60
CA ARG A 539 31.53 -10.39 -1.02
C ARG A 539 31.19 -11.88 -0.98
N ASP A 540 30.48 -12.32 0.06
CA ASP A 540 30.01 -13.71 0.20
C ASP A 540 29.05 -14.06 -0.94
N GLU A 541 28.18 -13.12 -1.34
CA GLU A 541 27.27 -13.23 -2.50
C GLU A 541 27.94 -12.94 -3.85
N ARG A 542 29.28 -12.77 -3.87
CA ARG A 542 30.11 -12.55 -5.07
C ARG A 542 29.63 -11.37 -5.93
N GLU A 543 29.07 -10.34 -5.31
CA GLU A 543 28.45 -9.18 -5.97
C GLU A 543 29.38 -8.58 -7.03
N ALA A 544 30.61 -8.21 -6.65
CA ALA A 544 31.55 -7.54 -7.56
C ALA A 544 31.94 -8.40 -8.78
N VAL A 545 31.93 -9.72 -8.64
CA VAL A 545 32.20 -10.64 -9.76
C VAL A 545 31.00 -10.69 -10.70
N ILE A 546 29.78 -10.79 -10.15
CA ILE A 546 28.54 -10.84 -10.92
C ILE A 546 28.28 -9.51 -11.62
N ALA A 547 28.39 -8.38 -10.92
CA ALA A 547 28.24 -7.04 -11.48
C ALA A 547 29.22 -6.81 -12.64
N ARG A 548 30.51 -7.18 -12.46
CA ARG A 548 31.51 -7.05 -13.53
C ARG A 548 31.18 -7.91 -14.75
N LYS A 549 30.74 -9.16 -14.55
CA LYS A 549 30.29 -10.03 -15.65
C LYS A 549 29.07 -9.44 -16.37
N ALA A 550 28.21 -8.73 -15.66
CA ALA A 550 27.06 -8.02 -16.21
C ALA A 550 27.41 -6.65 -16.84
N GLY A 551 28.69 -6.26 -16.88
CA GLY A 551 29.14 -4.97 -17.42
C GLY A 551 28.88 -3.77 -16.49
N LEU A 552 28.68 -4.02 -15.21
CA LEU A 552 28.34 -3.04 -14.20
C LEU A 552 29.45 -2.84 -13.18
N GLN A 553 29.41 -1.70 -12.51
CA GLN A 553 30.16 -1.40 -11.30
C GLN A 553 29.22 -0.82 -10.24
N ARG A 554 29.42 -1.18 -8.99
CA ARG A 554 28.68 -0.61 -7.88
C ARG A 554 29.10 0.83 -7.62
N ARG A 555 28.14 1.74 -7.46
CA ARG A 555 28.40 3.13 -7.07
C ARG A 555 28.88 3.20 -5.63
N ARG A 556 29.95 3.97 -5.41
CA ARG A 556 30.41 4.32 -4.05
C ARG A 556 29.57 5.45 -3.45
N VAL A 557 29.21 6.43 -4.29
CA VAL A 557 28.38 7.57 -3.92
C VAL A 557 27.05 7.45 -4.65
N HIS A 558 25.98 7.27 -3.88
CA HIS A 558 24.63 7.11 -4.40
C HIS A 558 24.04 8.43 -4.90
N LYS A 559 23.23 8.34 -5.95
CA LYS A 559 22.60 9.51 -6.61
C LYS A 559 21.08 9.42 -6.70
N ILE A 560 20.50 8.27 -6.35
CA ILE A 560 19.06 7.99 -6.43
C ILE A 560 18.49 7.72 -5.03
N ALA A 561 19.08 6.79 -4.29
CA ALA A 561 18.62 6.43 -2.94
C ALA A 561 19.79 6.41 -1.94
N PRO A 562 19.64 6.93 -0.72
CA PRO A 562 20.70 6.86 0.28
C PRO A 562 21.03 5.41 0.62
N HIS A 563 22.29 5.11 0.97
CA HIS A 563 22.73 3.76 1.38
C HIS A 563 21.88 3.16 2.50
N ARG A 564 21.32 4.01 3.37
CA ARG A 564 20.50 3.63 4.52
C ARG A 564 19.26 4.52 4.59
N CYS A 565 18.16 3.98 5.12
CA CYS A 565 17.00 4.79 5.45
C CYS A 565 17.38 5.92 6.43
N HIS A 566 16.76 7.08 6.24
CA HIS A 566 16.93 8.28 7.07
C HIS A 566 18.33 8.96 7.06
N THR A 567 19.25 8.53 6.19
CA THR A 567 20.48 9.26 5.89
C THR A 567 20.31 10.16 4.67
N LYS A 568 21.26 11.09 4.46
CA LYS A 568 21.24 12.00 3.31
C LYS A 568 21.81 11.30 2.08
N LEU A 569 21.28 11.66 0.91
CA LEU A 569 21.83 11.21 -0.38
C LEU A 569 23.28 11.68 -0.53
N GLY A 570 24.13 10.83 -1.13
CA GLY A 570 25.54 11.13 -1.36
C GLY A 570 26.47 10.91 -0.16
N MET A 571 25.94 10.56 1.01
CA MET A 571 26.75 10.22 2.19
C MET A 571 27.45 8.87 2.05
N ALA A 572 28.49 8.66 2.86
CA ALA A 572 29.21 7.39 2.93
C ALA A 572 28.32 6.25 3.43
N GLN A 573 28.66 5.02 3.07
CA GLN A 573 27.90 3.83 3.46
C GLN A 573 27.87 3.58 4.99
N SER A 574 28.93 4.02 5.69
CA SER A 574 29.04 3.95 7.15
C SER A 574 28.27 5.06 7.87
N GLU A 575 27.72 6.04 7.14
CA GLU A 575 26.98 7.15 7.73
C GLU A 575 25.72 6.64 8.45
N LEU A 576 25.52 7.12 9.67
CA LEU A 576 24.34 6.81 10.47
C LEU A 576 23.28 7.92 10.33
N PRO A 577 22.00 7.63 10.57
CA PRO A 577 20.98 8.67 10.61
C PRO A 577 21.33 9.79 11.60
N CYS A 578 21.33 11.04 11.14
CA CYS A 578 21.54 12.20 12.00
C CYS A 578 20.27 12.49 12.80
N ILE A 579 20.39 12.51 14.13
CA ILE A 579 19.33 12.86 15.07
C ILE A 579 19.71 14.18 15.76
N ASP A 580 19.33 15.29 15.14
CA ASP A 580 19.68 16.65 15.57
C ASP A 580 18.62 17.32 16.46
N SER A 581 17.42 16.73 16.56
CA SER A 581 16.29 17.28 17.29
C SER A 581 15.40 16.19 17.92
N PRO A 582 14.63 16.52 18.98
CA PRO A 582 13.63 15.60 19.54
C PRO A 582 12.57 15.21 18.51
N GLN A 583 12.20 16.12 17.61
CA GLN A 583 11.23 15.85 16.54
C GLN A 583 11.79 14.87 15.51
N ARG A 584 13.09 14.98 15.17
CA ARG A 584 13.77 14.04 14.28
C ARG A 584 13.81 12.64 14.91
N TRP A 585 14.19 12.54 16.18
CA TRP A 585 14.12 11.29 16.93
C TRP A 585 12.72 10.68 16.87
N TYR A 586 11.70 11.46 17.22
CA TYR A 586 10.32 11.00 17.24
C TYR A 586 9.83 10.44 15.90
N ARG A 587 10.16 11.11 14.79
CA ARG A 587 9.76 10.65 13.45
C ARG A 587 10.47 9.36 13.03
N VAL A 588 11.78 9.29 13.24
CA VAL A 588 12.60 8.17 12.78
C VAL A 588 12.44 6.96 13.70
N ALA A 589 12.64 7.17 15.01
CA ALA A 589 12.73 6.11 16.02
C ALA A 589 11.39 5.64 16.57
N CYS A 590 10.34 6.46 16.52
CA CYS A 590 9.03 6.14 17.12
C CYS A 590 7.93 5.91 16.07
N LEU A 591 7.92 6.67 14.98
CA LEU A 591 6.86 6.56 13.95
C LEU A 591 7.24 5.76 12.71
N GLY A 592 8.52 5.76 12.30
CA GLY A 592 8.96 5.31 10.98
C GLY A 592 8.79 3.81 10.70
N GLY A 593 8.68 2.98 11.73
CA GLY A 593 8.42 1.53 11.57
C GLY A 593 9.54 0.72 10.90
N MET A 594 10.69 1.32 10.58
CA MET A 594 11.79 0.65 9.88
C MET A 594 12.57 -0.30 10.79
N THR A 595 13.15 -1.36 10.21
CA THR A 595 14.03 -2.29 10.94
C THR A 595 15.47 -1.77 11.06
N TYR A 596 15.85 -0.80 10.22
CA TYR A 596 17.19 -0.25 10.02
C TYR A 596 18.18 -1.20 9.35
N PHE A 597 17.71 -2.36 8.91
CA PHE A 597 18.48 -3.31 8.10
C PHE A 597 18.47 -2.96 6.61
N GLU A 598 17.55 -2.10 6.18
CA GLU A 598 17.37 -1.72 4.79
C GLU A 598 18.63 -1.04 4.22
N ARG A 599 19.20 -1.62 3.16
CA ARG A 599 20.37 -1.11 2.44
C ARG A 599 20.05 -0.98 0.97
N TYR A 600 20.12 0.24 0.46
CA TYR A 600 20.09 0.44 -0.98
C TYR A 600 21.47 0.17 -1.56
N VAL A 601 21.51 -0.32 -2.80
CA VAL A 601 22.72 -0.42 -3.61
C VAL A 601 22.40 0.04 -5.03
N GLU A 602 23.28 0.88 -5.59
CA GLU A 602 23.19 1.31 -6.98
C GLU A 602 24.32 0.71 -7.81
N TRP A 603 23.98 0.15 -8.97
CA TRP A 603 24.94 -0.31 -9.97
C TRP A 603 24.82 0.53 -11.23
N GLU A 604 25.93 1.07 -11.71
CA GLU A 604 26.03 1.81 -12.96
C GLU A 604 26.86 1.02 -13.98
N LEU A 605 26.83 1.45 -15.24
CA LEU A 605 27.68 0.88 -16.27
C LEU A 605 29.16 1.06 -15.90
N ALA A 606 29.93 -0.03 -16.00
CA ALA A 606 31.37 0.06 -15.82
C ALA A 606 31.95 0.95 -16.93
N ALA A 607 32.84 1.87 -16.56
CA ALA A 607 33.59 2.63 -17.56
C ALA A 607 34.37 1.63 -18.43
N THR A 608 34.14 1.68 -19.74
CA THR A 608 34.94 0.93 -20.69
C THR A 608 36.37 1.43 -20.55
N ARG A 609 37.29 0.58 -20.09
CA ARG A 609 38.72 0.86 -20.26
C ARG A 609 38.95 0.82 -21.78
N LEU A 610 38.99 2.00 -22.39
CA LEU A 610 39.52 2.17 -23.74
C LEU A 610 40.97 1.68 -23.78
#